data_AF-A0A924N5U4-F1
#
_entry.id   AF-A0A924N5U4-F1
#
_cell.length_a   1.000
_cell.length_b   1.000
_cell.length_c   1.000
_cell.angle_alpha   90.00
_cell.angle_beta   90.00
_cell.angle_gamma   90.00
#
_symmetry.space_group_name_H-M   'P 1'
#
loop_
_entity.id
_entity.type
_entity.pdbx_description
1 polymer ?
#
loop_
_entity_poly.entity_id
_entity_poly.type
_entity_poly.pdbx_seq_one_letter_code
_entity_poly.pdbx_strand_id
1 'polypeptide(L)'
;MAFDADSRRLGDAAWTSHAWPVDASSRTEPPYDLHAPPDDPAAFKDALAQLASGVAIVSCWDGSAPRGLLVSSITGLSVDPPRFLFCVRKQASSHDALLRARRCGVAVLAEDDEDEA
;
A
#
# COMPACT_ATOMS: atom_id res chain seq x y z
N MET A 1 -25.33 2.49 -16.28
CA MET A 1 -24.72 3.23 -15.16
C MET A 1 -23.23 3.31 -15.46
N ALA A 2 -22.79 4.46 -16.00
CA ALA A 2 -21.44 4.66 -16.47
C ALA A 2 -20.69 5.52 -15.44
N PHE A 3 -19.51 5.07 -15.03
CA PHE A 3 -18.58 5.88 -14.26
C PHE A 3 -18.00 6.95 -15.21
N ASP A 4 -18.25 8.21 -14.89
CA ASP A 4 -17.71 9.37 -15.62
C ASP A 4 -16.27 9.61 -15.17
N ALA A 5 -15.32 9.13 -15.98
CA ALA A 5 -13.89 9.34 -15.79
C ALA A 5 -13.47 10.66 -16.45
N ASP A 6 -13.88 11.78 -15.85
CA ASP A 6 -13.42 13.11 -16.26
C ASP A 6 -11.93 13.29 -15.90
N SER A 7 -11.08 13.31 -16.93
CA SER A 7 -9.63 13.49 -16.86
C SER A 7 -9.20 14.89 -16.39
N ARG A 8 -10.15 15.80 -16.11
CA ARG A 8 -9.90 17.08 -15.43
C ARG A 8 -9.79 17.00 -13.90
N ARG A 9 -10.07 15.84 -13.30
CA ARG A 9 -9.97 15.63 -11.83
C ARG A 9 -8.61 15.11 -11.36
N LEU A 10 -7.75 14.66 -12.26
CA LEU A 10 -6.36 14.31 -11.95
C LEU A 10 -5.49 15.53 -12.18
N GLY A 11 -5.55 16.46 -11.22
CA GLY A 11 -4.70 17.64 -11.20
C GLY A 11 -3.23 17.24 -11.02
N ASP A 12 -2.44 17.51 -12.04
CA ASP A 12 -1.00 17.57 -11.95
C ASP A 12 -0.61 18.69 -10.95
N ALA A 13 0.30 18.38 -10.02
CA ALA A 13 1.02 19.32 -9.14
C ALA A 13 0.35 19.88 -7.86
N ALA A 14 -0.36 19.06 -7.07
CA ALA A 14 -0.84 19.47 -5.72
C ALA A 14 -0.11 18.82 -4.52
N TRP A 15 1.00 18.11 -4.74
CA TRP A 15 1.70 17.36 -3.69
C TRP A 15 2.87 18.12 -3.02
N THR A 16 2.96 19.44 -3.17
CA THR A 16 4.17 20.21 -2.75
C THR A 16 3.98 21.17 -1.57
N SER A 17 2.91 21.08 -0.78
CA SER A 17 2.87 21.84 0.49
C SER A 17 2.05 21.15 1.58
N HIS A 18 2.45 21.42 2.83
CA HIS A 18 2.09 20.80 4.12
C HIS A 18 0.61 20.83 4.54
N ALA A 19 -0.33 20.96 3.60
CA ALA A 19 -1.76 20.94 3.92
C ALA A 19 -2.46 20.04 2.91
N TRP A 20 -3.00 18.94 3.41
CA TRP A 20 -4.03 18.17 2.72
C TRP A 20 -5.12 19.13 2.25
N PRO A 21 -5.62 19.04 1.00
CA PRO A 21 -6.76 19.86 0.62
C PRO A 21 -7.93 19.41 1.50
N VAL A 22 -8.30 20.29 2.43
CA VAL A 22 -9.64 20.33 3.02
C VAL A 22 -10.63 20.07 1.88
N ASP A 23 -11.66 19.29 2.16
CA ASP A 23 -12.64 18.96 1.13
C ASP A 23 -12.99 20.22 0.33
N ALA A 24 -12.87 20.16 -1.00
CA ALA A 24 -13.04 21.37 -1.81
C ALA A 24 -14.46 21.99 -1.67
N SER A 25 -15.37 21.34 -0.94
CA SER A 25 -16.76 21.73 -0.70
C SER A 25 -17.04 22.43 0.63
N SER A 26 -16.35 22.14 1.73
CA SER A 26 -16.68 22.70 3.04
C SER A 26 -15.68 23.78 3.42
N ARG A 27 -16.20 24.99 3.66
CA ARG A 27 -15.44 26.13 4.23
C ARG A 27 -15.23 25.96 5.74
N THR A 28 -15.30 24.75 6.25
CA THR A 28 -15.27 24.46 7.68
C THR A 28 -13.91 23.87 8.01
N GLU A 29 -13.22 24.45 8.99
CA GLU A 29 -12.01 23.89 9.57
C GLU A 29 -12.25 22.40 9.90
N PRO A 30 -11.29 21.49 9.63
CA PRO A 30 -11.46 20.08 9.94
C PRO A 30 -11.82 19.92 11.43
N PRO A 31 -12.80 19.06 11.78
CA PRO A 31 -13.27 18.92 13.15
C PRO A 31 -12.28 18.18 14.09
N TYR A 32 -11.02 18.03 13.66
CA TYR A 32 -9.96 17.33 14.37
C TYR A 32 -8.70 18.18 14.40
N ASP A 33 -8.05 18.24 15.56
CA ASP A 33 -6.75 18.89 15.70
C ASP A 33 -5.72 18.14 14.84
N LEU A 34 -5.06 18.86 13.94
CA LEU A 34 -3.93 18.35 13.20
C LEU A 34 -2.73 18.26 14.16
N HIS A 35 -2.58 17.12 14.81
CA HIS A 35 -1.35 16.84 15.56
C HIS A 35 -0.20 16.62 14.59
N ALA A 36 0.97 17.21 14.90
CA ALA A 36 2.19 16.87 14.20
C ALA A 36 2.43 15.35 14.32
N PRO A 37 2.92 14.68 13.26
CA PRO A 37 3.26 13.28 13.35
C PRO A 37 4.25 13.07 14.50
N PRO A 38 4.15 11.94 15.24
CA PRO A 38 5.06 11.69 16.34
C PRO A 38 6.51 11.68 15.85
N ASP A 39 7.39 12.40 16.56
CA ASP A 39 8.82 12.43 16.25
C ASP A 39 9.52 11.09 16.51
N ASP A 40 8.86 10.18 17.26
CA ASP A 40 9.33 8.85 17.58
C ASP A 40 8.86 7.82 16.53
N PRO A 41 9.77 7.23 15.73
CA PRO A 41 9.44 6.19 14.76
C PRO A 41 8.82 4.93 15.38
N ALA A 42 9.12 4.63 16.65
CA ALA A 42 8.53 3.48 17.35
C ALA A 42 7.04 3.73 17.61
N ALA A 43 6.69 4.89 18.16
CA ALA A 43 5.29 5.29 18.34
C ALA A 43 4.48 5.27 17.04
N PHE A 44 5.07 5.73 15.93
CA PHE A 44 4.42 5.65 14.61
C PHE A 44 4.19 4.20 14.16
N LYS A 45 5.20 3.33 14.32
CA LYS A 45 5.10 1.92 13.98
C LYS A 45 4.05 1.21 14.83
N ASP A 46 4.00 1.48 16.13
CA ASP A 46 3.05 0.87 17.05
C ASP A 46 1.62 1.30 16.74
N ALA A 47 1.41 2.56 16.36
CA ALA A 47 0.12 3.04 15.88
C ALA A 47 -0.33 2.29 14.61
N LEU A 48 0.57 2.11 13.63
CA LEU A 48 0.25 1.34 12.41
C LEU A 48 0.04 -0.16 12.68
N ALA A 49 0.71 -0.72 13.69
CA ALA A 49 0.54 -2.13 14.06
C ALA A 49 -0.88 -2.45 14.59
N GLN A 50 -1.63 -1.43 15.02
CA GLN A 50 -3.04 -1.60 15.41
C GLN A 50 -3.99 -1.75 14.21
N LEU A 51 -3.55 -1.40 13.00
CA LEU A 51 -4.36 -1.58 11.80
C LEU A 51 -4.34 -3.05 11.38
N ALA A 52 -5.43 -3.76 11.69
CA ALA A 52 -5.61 -5.13 11.26
C ALA A 52 -5.52 -5.23 9.73
N SER A 53 -4.71 -6.17 9.24
CA SER A 53 -4.53 -6.47 7.83
C SER A 53 -4.38 -7.98 7.64
N GLY A 54 -4.73 -8.48 6.46
CA GLY A 54 -4.38 -9.83 6.07
C GLY A 54 -2.87 -9.97 5.80
N VAL A 55 -2.39 -11.20 5.76
CA VAL A 55 -1.01 -11.51 5.36
C VAL A 55 -1.05 -12.27 4.04
N ALA A 56 -0.09 -11.98 3.16
CA ALA A 56 0.07 -12.69 1.91
C ALA A 56 1.54 -12.98 1.62
N ILE A 57 1.81 -14.12 1.00
CA ILE A 57 3.09 -14.39 0.34
C ILE A 57 3.02 -13.82 -1.07
N VAL A 58 3.96 -12.94 -1.40
CA VAL A 58 4.21 -12.52 -2.78
C VAL A 58 5.47 -13.21 -3.27
N SER A 59 5.37 -13.91 -4.40
CA SER A 59 6.48 -14.68 -4.96
C SER A 59 6.69 -14.43 -6.45
N CYS A 60 7.90 -14.65 -6.92
CA CYS A 60 8.28 -14.61 -8.33
C CYS A 60 9.39 -15.63 -8.62
N TRP A 61 9.62 -15.89 -9.91
CA TRP A 61 10.78 -16.65 -10.36
C TRP A 61 11.91 -15.70 -10.76
N ASP A 62 13.10 -15.85 -10.17
CA ASP A 62 14.26 -15.00 -10.50
C ASP A 62 15.08 -15.50 -11.71
N GLY A 63 14.68 -16.64 -12.29
CA GLY A 63 15.40 -17.34 -13.36
C GLY A 63 16.08 -18.63 -12.88
N SER A 64 16.44 -18.69 -11.59
CA SER A 64 17.14 -19.82 -10.96
C SER A 64 16.39 -20.45 -9.79
N ALA A 65 15.68 -19.65 -9.00
CA ALA A 65 15.00 -20.06 -7.79
C ALA A 65 13.73 -19.23 -7.56
N PRO A 66 12.77 -19.76 -6.77
CA PRO A 66 11.66 -18.95 -6.30
C PRO A 66 12.17 -17.91 -5.30
N ARG A 67 11.69 -16.68 -5.42
CA ARG A 67 11.91 -15.58 -4.48
C ARG A 67 10.57 -15.05 -4.01
N GLY A 68 10.51 -14.60 -2.76
CA GLY A 68 9.29 -14.02 -2.24
C GLY A 68 9.49 -13.36 -0.89
N LEU A 69 8.41 -12.78 -0.39
CA LEU A 69 8.33 -12.28 0.98
C LEU A 69 6.87 -12.30 1.44
N LEU A 70 6.71 -12.21 2.75
CA LEU A 70 5.43 -11.93 3.37
C LEU A 70 5.17 -10.43 3.36
N VAL A 71 3.92 -10.08 3.08
CA VAL A 71 3.45 -8.69 3.09
C VAL A 71 2.13 -8.60 3.82
N SER A 72 2.02 -7.61 4.70
CA SER A 72 0.74 -7.15 5.26
C SER A 72 0.24 -5.86 4.59
N SER A 73 0.98 -5.35 3.60
CA SER A 73 0.71 -4.09 2.89
C SER A 73 -0.08 -4.28 1.59
N ILE A 74 -0.65 -5.47 1.36
CA ILE A 74 -1.40 -5.76 0.15
C ILE A 74 -2.73 -5.01 0.15
N THR A 75 -3.05 -4.35 -0.97
CA THR A 75 -4.32 -3.63 -1.12
C THR A 75 -4.82 -3.60 -2.56
N GLY A 76 -6.13 -3.61 -2.74
CA GLY A 76 -6.77 -3.45 -4.04
C GLY A 76 -6.62 -2.01 -4.54
N LEU A 77 -6.16 -1.85 -5.78
CA LEU A 77 -5.93 -0.54 -6.40
C LEU A 77 -7.05 -0.15 -7.36
N SER A 78 -7.59 -1.12 -8.09
CA SER A 78 -8.57 -0.87 -9.16
C SER A 78 -9.33 -2.16 -9.47
N VAL A 79 -10.61 -2.04 -9.81
CA VAL A 79 -11.43 -3.19 -10.25
C VAL A 79 -11.43 -3.31 -11.77
N ASP A 80 -11.41 -2.18 -12.49
CA ASP A 80 -11.36 -2.13 -13.95
C ASP A 80 -10.32 -1.10 -14.44
N PRO A 81 -9.16 -1.55 -14.97
CA PRO A 81 -8.70 -2.94 -14.98
C PRO A 81 -8.37 -3.42 -13.55
N PRO A 82 -8.44 -4.74 -13.27
CA PRO A 82 -8.16 -5.29 -11.96
C PRO A 82 -6.68 -5.12 -11.61
N ARG A 83 -6.39 -4.38 -10.53
CA ARG A 83 -5.03 -4.09 -10.04
C ARG A 83 -4.98 -4.14 -8.52
N PHE A 84 -3.82 -4.50 -8.00
CA PHE A 84 -3.47 -4.41 -6.59
C PHE A 84 -2.05 -3.84 -6.45
N LEU A 85 -1.66 -3.46 -5.24
CA LEU A 85 -0.30 -3.08 -4.90
C LEU A 85 0.11 -3.67 -3.55
N PHE A 86 1.41 -3.66 -3.31
CA PHE A 86 2.03 -3.97 -2.03
C PHE A 86 3.36 -3.21 -1.93
N CYS A 87 3.84 -2.98 -0.71
CA CYS A 87 5.06 -2.23 -0.45
C CYS A 87 6.20 -3.16 -0.10
N VAL A 88 7.35 -3.02 -0.78
CA VAL A 88 8.57 -3.78 -0.52
C VAL A 88 9.67 -2.84 -0.04
N ARG A 89 10.36 -3.22 1.04
CA ARG A 89 11.56 -2.51 1.48
C ARG A 89 12.68 -2.69 0.46
N LYS A 90 13.41 -1.62 0.13
CA LYS A 90 14.53 -1.67 -0.83
C LYS A 90 15.63 -2.66 -0.45
N GLN A 91 15.82 -2.86 0.86
CA GLN A 91 16.81 -3.79 1.41
C GLN A 91 16.32 -5.24 1.49
N ALA A 92 15.07 -5.54 1.11
CA ALA A 92 14.57 -6.91 1.10
C ALA A 92 15.33 -7.74 0.05
N SER A 93 15.75 -8.96 0.41
CA SER A 93 16.47 -9.87 -0.49
C SER A 93 15.70 -10.17 -1.79
N SER A 94 14.37 -10.15 -1.73
CA SER A 94 13.49 -10.38 -2.88
C SER A 94 13.15 -9.12 -3.68
N HIS A 95 13.58 -7.92 -3.24
CA HIS A 95 13.23 -6.64 -3.88
C HIS A 95 13.59 -6.62 -5.37
N ASP A 96 14.86 -6.86 -5.68
CA ASP A 96 15.35 -6.78 -7.07
C ASP A 96 14.79 -7.91 -7.94
N ALA A 97 14.53 -9.08 -7.37
CA ALA A 97 13.90 -10.18 -8.08
C ALA A 97 12.46 -9.83 -8.49
N LEU A 98 11.68 -9.29 -7.55
CA LEU A 98 10.30 -8.85 -7.80
C LEU A 98 10.22 -7.68 -8.78
N LEU A 99 11.16 -6.74 -8.68
CA LEU A 99 11.21 -5.59 -9.59
C LEU A 99 11.52 -6.01 -11.04
N ARG A 100 12.36 -7.04 -11.23
CA ARG A 100 12.71 -7.57 -12.56
C ARG A 100 11.68 -8.58 -13.09
N ALA A 101 10.87 -9.17 -12.23
CA ALA A 101 9.91 -10.19 -12.62
C ALA A 101 8.78 -9.60 -13.47
N ARG A 102 8.42 -10.33 -14.54
CA ARG A 102 7.24 -9.97 -15.37
C ARG A 102 5.92 -10.46 -14.79
N ARG A 103 5.98 -11.39 -13.84
CA ARG A 103 4.82 -12.03 -13.20
C ARG A 103 5.17 -12.29 -11.75
N CYS A 104 4.18 -12.14 -10.88
CA CYS A 104 4.26 -12.58 -9.49
C CYS A 104 3.04 -13.46 -9.18
N GLY A 105 3.21 -14.36 -8.21
CA GLY A 105 2.11 -15.04 -7.53
C GLY A 105 1.80 -14.34 -6.21
N VAL A 106 0.54 -14.40 -5.81
CA VAL A 106 0.07 -13.92 -4.51
C VAL A 106 -0.75 -15.04 -3.88
N ALA A 107 -0.38 -15.42 -2.65
CA ALA A 107 -1.14 -16.35 -1.82
C ALA A 107 -1.54 -15.62 -0.55
N VAL A 108 -2.84 -15.45 -0.32
CA VAL A 108 -3.38 -14.88 0.92
C VAL A 108 -3.45 -15.99 1.95
N LEU A 109 -2.85 -15.75 3.12
CA LEU A 109 -2.75 -16.75 4.19
C LEU A 109 -4.03 -16.79 5.03
N ALA A 110 -4.43 -18.00 5.39
CA ALA A 110 -5.45 -18.27 6.39
C ALA A 110 -4.83 -18.35 7.80
N GLU A 111 -5.69 -18.43 8.82
CA GLU A 111 -5.27 -18.67 10.22
C GLU A 111 -4.48 -19.98 10.37
N ASP A 112 -4.84 -21.01 9.60
CA ASP A 112 -4.16 -22.30 9.64
C ASP A 112 -2.77 -22.29 8.97
N ASP A 113 -2.40 -21.22 8.25
CA ASP A 113 -1.11 -21.07 7.56
C ASP A 113 -0.05 -20.31 8.42
N GLU A 114 -0.24 -20.27 9.75
CA GLU A 114 0.68 -19.57 10.68
C GLU A 114 2.11 -20.11 10.63
N ASP A 115 2.29 -21.39 10.34
CA ASP A 115 3.62 -22.04 10.26
C ASP A 115 4.40 -21.64 9.00
N GLU A 116 3.70 -21.15 7.97
CA GLU A 116 4.24 -20.69 6.68
C GLU A 116 4.52 -19.17 6.66
N ALA A 117 4.04 -18.44 7.67
CA ALA A 117 4.30 -17.01 7.89
C ALA A 117 5.66 -16.76 8.59
#